data_AF-A0A937VAH1-F1
#
_entry.id   AF-A0A937VAH1-F1
#
_cell.length_a   1.000
_cell.length_b   1.000
_cell.length_c   1.000
_cell.angle_alpha   90.00
_cell.angle_beta   90.00
_cell.angle_gamma   90.00
#
_symmetry.space_group_name_H-M   'P 1'
#
loop_
_entity.id
_entity.type
_entity.pdbx_description
1 polymer ?
#
loop_
_entity_poly.entity_id
_entity_poly.type
_entity_poly.pdbx_seq_one_letter_code
_entity_poly.pdbx_strand_id
1 'polypeptide(L)'
;MELGAFSISLAVKDLHASREFYKKLGFHEFGGDAAQNWLILKNGDHVIGLFQGMFEKNILTFNPGWDSSAQKLKSFTDVREIQRRLKA
;
A
#
# COMPACT_ATOMS: atom_id res chain seq x y z
N MET A 1 -14.89 -11.01 -7.29
CA MET A 1 -14.44 -9.67 -7.76
C MET A 1 -12.98 -9.62 -7.44
N GLU A 2 -12.11 -9.60 -8.46
CA GLU A 2 -10.66 -9.64 -8.28
C GLU A 2 -10.14 -8.20 -8.11
N LEU A 3 -9.68 -7.86 -6.91
CA LEU A 3 -9.24 -6.50 -6.57
C LEU A 3 -7.73 -6.28 -6.72
N GLY A 4 -6.98 -7.36 -7.00
CA GLY A 4 -5.52 -7.36 -7.19
C GLY A 4 -4.74 -7.18 -5.90
N ALA A 5 -3.53 -6.60 -6.01
CA ALA A 5 -2.65 -6.42 -4.87
C ALA A 5 -3.27 -5.51 -3.80
N PHE A 6 -3.18 -5.95 -2.55
CA PHE A 6 -3.70 -5.23 -1.39
C PHE A 6 -2.55 -4.61 -0.58
N SER A 7 -2.78 -3.40 -0.10
CA SER A 7 -1.93 -2.75 0.91
C SER A 7 -2.76 -1.87 1.83
N ILE A 8 -2.22 -1.58 3.01
CA ILE A 8 -2.76 -0.56 3.91
C ILE A 8 -1.80 0.62 4.02
N SER A 9 -2.32 1.82 3.80
CA SER A 9 -1.62 3.07 4.02
C SER A 9 -1.97 3.58 5.43
N LEU A 10 -0.96 3.66 6.28
CA LEU A 10 -1.06 4.04 7.68
C LEU A 10 -0.75 5.53 7.85
N ALA A 11 -1.68 6.25 8.49
CA ALA A 11 -1.48 7.62 8.92
C ALA A 11 -0.61 7.60 10.18
N VAL A 12 0.68 7.90 10.05
CA VAL A 12 1.63 7.85 11.17
C VAL A 12 1.97 9.26 11.66
N LYS A 13 2.16 9.40 12.97
CA LYS A 13 2.59 10.67 13.57
C LYS A 13 4.09 10.93 13.40
N ASP A 14 4.88 9.87 13.45
CA ASP A 14 6.33 9.87 13.30
C ASP A 14 6.73 8.74 12.35
N LEU A 15 7.21 9.10 11.17
CA LEU A 15 7.63 8.18 10.11
C LEU A 15 8.84 7.36 10.53
N HIS A 16 9.83 7.98 11.17
CA HIS A 16 11.07 7.31 11.55
C HIS A 16 10.82 6.28 12.66
N ALA A 17 10.10 6.68 13.71
CA ALA A 17 9.74 5.78 14.81
C ALA A 17 8.90 4.59 14.30
N SER A 18 7.94 4.87 13.41
CA SER A 18 7.08 3.83 12.82
C SER A 18 7.90 2.88 11.93
N ARG A 19 8.80 3.40 11.09
CA ARG A 19 9.71 2.58 10.28
C ARG A 19 10.53 1.64 11.15
N GLU A 20 11.19 2.15 12.19
CA GLU A 20 12.01 1.32 13.06
C GLU A 20 11.20 0.27 13.82
N PHE A 21 9.94 0.57 14.18
CA PHE A 21 9.02 -0.41 14.73
C PHE A 21 8.75 -1.55 13.74
N TYR A 22 8.34 -1.24 12.51
CA TYR A 22 8.02 -2.27 11.51
C TYR A 22 9.24 -3.05 11.05
N LYS A 23 10.43 -2.46 11.04
CA LYS A 23 11.69 -3.19 10.81
C LYS A 23 11.92 -4.33 11.81
N LYS A 24 11.55 -4.14 13.08
CA LYS A 24 11.62 -5.21 14.10
C LYS A 24 10.67 -6.37 13.80
N LEU A 25 9.60 -6.12 13.05
CA LEU A 25 8.65 -7.13 12.58
C LEU A 25 9.09 -7.79 11.27
N GLY A 26 10.29 -7.49 10.77
CA GLY A 26 10.83 -8.07 9.53
C GLY A 26 10.45 -7.31 8.26
N PHE A 27 9.83 -6.13 8.37
CA PHE A 27 9.59 -5.28 7.20
C PHE A 27 10.88 -4.59 6.73
N HIS A 28 11.04 -4.46 5.42
CA HIS A 28 12.11 -3.71 4.80
C HIS A 28 11.56 -2.63 3.87
N GLU A 29 12.35 -1.59 3.60
CA GLU A 29 12.00 -0.54 2.64
C GLU A 29 11.88 -1.15 1.24
N PHE A 30 10.75 -0.89 0.59
CA PHE A 30 10.41 -1.38 -0.74
C PHE A 30 10.26 -0.21 -1.74
N GLY A 31 9.90 0.97 -1.26
CA GLY A 31 9.86 2.19 -2.06
C GLY A 31 9.49 3.42 -1.23
N GLY A 32 9.45 4.58 -1.88
CA GLY A 32 9.12 5.85 -1.25
C GLY A 32 10.33 6.73 -0.95
N ASP A 33 10.06 7.87 -0.32
CA ASP A 33 11.06 8.89 0.01
C ASP A 33 10.73 9.48 1.39
N ALA A 34 11.56 9.16 2.38
CA ALA A 34 11.38 9.65 3.74
C ALA A 34 11.47 11.18 3.82
N ALA A 35 12.21 11.85 2.93
CA ALA A 35 12.26 13.31 2.87
C ALA A 35 10.92 13.92 2.42
N GLN A 36 10.08 13.13 1.75
CA GLN A 36 8.71 13.48 1.37
C GLN A 36 7.67 12.98 2.38
N ASN A 37 8.08 12.51 3.56
CA ASN A 37 7.20 12.00 4.62
C ASN A 37 6.43 10.71 4.29
N TRP A 38 6.95 9.87 3.38
CA TRP A 38 6.33 8.57 3.11
C TRP A 38 7.30 7.44 2.74
N LEU A 39 6.95 6.22 3.14
CA LEU A 39 7.69 5.00 2.80
C LEU A 39 6.72 3.84 2.56
N ILE A 40 7.07 2.95 1.64
CA ILE A 40 6.42 1.66 1.44
C ILE A 40 7.34 0.58 2.00
N LEU A 41 6.81 -0.24 2.91
CA LEU A 41 7.53 -1.34 3.52
C LEU A 41 6.89 -2.68 3.13
N LYS A 42 7.72 -3.72 3.01
CA LYS A 42 7.30 -5.07 2.63
C LYS A 42 7.82 -6.13 3.59
N ASN A 43 7.02 -7.15 3.88
CA ASN A 43 7.42 -8.38 4.57
C ASN A 43 6.68 -9.57 3.94
N GLY A 44 7.41 -10.44 3.22
CA GLY A 44 6.78 -11.48 2.39
C GLY A 44 5.82 -10.86 1.39
N ASP A 45 4.56 -11.29 1.39
CA ASP A 45 3.51 -10.73 0.53
C ASP A 45 2.79 -9.52 1.13
N HIS A 46 3.11 -9.14 2.38
CA HIS A 46 2.44 -8.03 3.06
C HIS A 46 3.11 -6.70 2.72
N VAL A 47 2.30 -5.73 2.27
CA VAL A 47 2.74 -4.38 1.94
C VAL A 47 2.00 -3.37 2.80
N ILE A 48 2.76 -2.48 3.45
CA ILE A 48 2.23 -1.34 4.19
C ILE A 48 2.86 -0.06 3.68
N GLY A 49 2.10 1.03 3.65
CA GLY A 49 2.62 2.37 3.46
C GLY A 49 2.59 3.15 4.76
N LEU A 50 3.65 3.88 5.08
CA LEU A 50 3.72 4.81 6.19
C LEU A 50 3.69 6.22 5.62
N PHE A 51 2.71 7.03 6.04
CA PHE A 51 2.54 8.40 5.55
C PHE A 51 2.34 9.35 6.72
N GLN A 52 3.22 10.35 6.84
CA GLN A 52 3.16 11.33 7.92
C GLN A 52 2.52 12.62 7.42
N GLY A 53 1.41 13.02 8.07
CA GLY A 53 0.74 14.29 7.80
C GLY A 53 0.02 14.41 6.45
N MET A 54 -0.18 13.31 5.72
CA MET A 54 -0.82 13.34 4.39
C MET A 54 -2.33 13.11 4.40
N PHE A 55 -2.83 12.34 5.37
CA PHE A 55 -4.25 12.03 5.53
C PHE A 55 -4.56 11.68 6.99
N GLU A 56 -5.83 11.84 7.39
CA GLU A 56 -6.24 11.69 8.79
C GLU A 56 -6.46 10.24 9.23
N LYS A 57 -6.86 9.37 8.29
CA LYS A 57 -7.28 7.99 8.57
C LYS A 57 -6.59 7.01 7.64
N ASN A 58 -6.37 5.80 8.12
CA ASN A 58 -5.79 4.73 7.32
C ASN A 58 -6.62 4.44 6.07
N ILE A 59 -5.95 4.07 4.99
CA ILE A 59 -6.56 3.81 3.68
C ILE A 59 -6.28 2.36 3.31
N LEU A 60 -7.34 1.65 2.92
CA LEU A 60 -7.23 0.35 2.26
C LEU A 60 -7.06 0.59 0.76
N THR A 61 -6.02 0.01 0.17
CA THR A 61 -5.71 0.19 -1.25
C THR A 61 -5.71 -1.14 -1.97
N PHE A 62 -6.39 -1.18 -3.11
CA PHE A 62 -6.46 -2.32 -4.00
C PHE A 62 -5.95 -1.90 -5.38
N ASN A 63 -5.00 -2.65 -5.92
CA ASN A 63 -4.36 -2.39 -7.21
C ASN A 63 -4.60 -3.58 -8.15
N PRO A 64 -5.68 -3.57 -8.94
CA PRO A 64 -6.02 -4.68 -9.82
C PRO A 64 -4.92 -5.05 -10.81
N GLY A 65 -4.19 -4.05 -11.32
CA GLY A 65 -3.20 -4.23 -12.38
C GLY A 65 -1.83 -4.72 -11.94
N TRP A 66 -1.57 -4.84 -10.63
CA TRP A 66 -0.25 -5.16 -10.08
C TRP A 66 -0.28 -6.38 -9.15
N ASP A 67 0.85 -7.07 -9.06
CA ASP A 67 1.12 -8.01 -7.97
C ASP A 67 1.70 -7.32 -6.72
N SER A 68 1.93 -8.08 -5.65
CA SER A 68 2.50 -7.56 -4.38
C SER A 68 3.94 -7.02 -4.54
N SER A 69 4.60 -7.29 -5.66
CA SER A 69 5.97 -6.87 -5.99
C SER A 69 5.99 -5.72 -7.01
N ALA A 70 4.87 -5.00 -7.15
CA ALA A 70 4.69 -3.87 -8.06
C ALA A 70 4.94 -4.22 -9.54
N GLN A 71 4.78 -5.49 -9.91
CA GLN A 71 4.87 -5.92 -11.31
C GLN A 71 3.51 -5.87 -11.98
N LYS A 72 3.48 -5.45 -13.25
CA LYS A 72 2.26 -5.40 -14.05
C LYS A 72 1.77 -6.80 -14.40
N LEU A 73 0.48 -7.04 -14.17
CA LEU A 73 -0.19 -8.27 -14.58
C LEU A 73 -0.59 -8.19 -16.07
N LYS A 74 -0.53 -9.33 -16.77
CA LYS A 74 -0.98 -9.43 -18.18
C LYS A 74 -2.49 -9.27 -18.34
N SER A 75 -3.25 -9.66 -17.32
CA SER A 75 -4.71 -9.59 -17.28
C SER A 75 -5.16 -9.28 -15.86
N PHE A 76 -6.16 -8.41 -15.73
CA PHE A 76 -6.77 -8.02 -14.46
C PHE A 76 -8.16 -7.42 -14.68
N THR A 77 -8.96 -7.33 -13.62
CA THR A 77 -10.26 -6.63 -13.68
C THR A 77 -10.05 -5.12 -13.67
N ASP A 78 -10.50 -4.43 -14.72
CA ASP A 78 -10.38 -2.97 -14.82
C ASP A 78 -11.18 -2.26 -13.70
N VAL A 79 -10.61 -1.19 -13.14
CA VAL A 79 -11.26 -0.40 -12.05
C VAL A 79 -12.64 0.14 -12.43
N ARG A 80 -12.88 0.42 -13.72
CA ARG A 80 -14.18 0.87 -14.24
C ARG A 80 -15.21 -0.25 -14.23
N GLU A 81 -14.78 -1.50 -14.39
CA GLU A 81 -15.66 -2.65 -14.25
C GLU A 81 -16.06 -2.86 -12.79
N ILE A 82 -15.09 -2.77 -11.87
CA ILE A 82 -15.35 -2.84 -10.42
C ILE A 82 -16.35 -1.75 -10.01
N GLN A 83 -16.14 -0.50 -10.46
CA GLN A 83 -17.04 0.61 -10.20
C GLN A 83 -18.47 0.33 -10.70
N ARG A 84 -18.64 -0.20 -11.92
CA ARG A 84 -19.96 -0.54 -12.47
C ARG A 84 -20.69 -1.56 -11.62
N ARG A 85 -19.99 -2.59 -11.11
CA ARG A 85 -20.58 -3.62 -10.25
C ARG A 85 -21.04 -3.08 -8.89
N LEU A 86 -20.31 -2.12 -8.32
CA LEU A 86 -20.64 -1.52 -7.01
C LEU A 86 -21.76 -0.48 -7.06
N LYS A 87 -22.01 0.11 -8.24
CA LYS A 87 -23.10 1.08 -8.44
C LYS A 87 -24.45 0.42 -8.76
N ALA A 88 -24.46 -0.90 -8.99
CA ALA A 88 -25.65 -1.68 -9.34
C ALA A 88 -26.49 -2.06 -8.12
#